data_AF-A0A9D9PVF8-F1
#
_entry.id   AF-A0A9D9PVF8-F1
#
_cell.length_a   1.000
_cell.length_b   1.000
_cell.length_c   1.000
_cell.angle_alpha   90.00
_cell.angle_beta   90.00
_cell.angle_gamma   90.00
#
_symmetry.space_group_name_H-M   'P 1'
#
loop_
_entity.id
_entity.type
_entity.pdbx_description
1 polymer ?
#
loop_
_entity_poly.entity_id
_entity_poly.type
_entity_poly.pdbx_seq_one_letter_code
_entity_poly.pdbx_strand_id
1 'polypeptide(L)'
;MQRSTAIFRLSVLFLLIAPGVFAAEVLTNDAVVSMVKGGFGDAIILDKIKTSQGQFDLSTPGLVRLKESGVSDAVIKGMMEASAPPPAPVEKSAQAVTRETQAAVALYQQGKVVEAEAAFDKLLAERPGDDDLKIWKSLAMLEQARAM
;
A
#
# COMPACT_ATOMS: atom_id res chain seq x y z
N MET A 1 5.64 -52.00 -40.57
CA MET A 1 5.41 -53.05 -39.54
C MET A 1 6.62 -53.03 -38.62
N GLN A 2 6.55 -53.21 -37.29
CA GLN A 2 5.42 -53.39 -36.36
C GLN A 2 5.72 -52.56 -35.09
N ARG A 3 4.75 -51.83 -34.51
CA ARG A 3 3.89 -52.25 -33.38
C ARG A 3 4.64 -52.75 -32.13
N SER A 4 4.56 -51.91 -31.08
CA SER A 4 4.40 -52.24 -29.64
C SER A 4 5.33 -53.24 -28.94
N THR A 5 5.97 -52.74 -27.87
CA THR A 5 5.94 -53.29 -26.48
C THR A 5 6.66 -52.26 -25.60
N ALA A 6 6.01 -51.37 -24.86
CA ALA A 6 5.07 -51.58 -23.75
C ALA A 6 5.70 -52.33 -22.56
N ILE A 7 5.60 -51.72 -21.37
CA ILE A 7 5.77 -52.36 -20.05
C ILE A 7 7.22 -52.67 -19.67
N PHE A 8 8.06 -51.65 -19.44
CA PHE A 8 9.06 -51.75 -18.37
C PHE A 8 8.42 -51.30 -17.06
N ARG A 9 8.26 -52.25 -16.15
CA ARG A 9 7.42 -52.17 -14.95
C ARG A 9 8.23 -51.67 -13.75
N LEU A 10 7.54 -50.93 -12.88
CA LEU A 10 7.63 -51.05 -11.42
C LEU A 10 8.78 -50.32 -10.66
N SER A 11 8.38 -49.19 -10.05
CA SER A 11 8.71 -48.74 -8.68
C SER A 11 9.99 -47.96 -8.37
N VAL A 12 9.81 -47.08 -7.36
CA VAL A 12 10.77 -46.15 -6.73
C VAL A 12 11.21 -45.02 -7.68
N LEU A 13 10.89 -43.75 -7.45
CA LEU A 13 10.75 -43.03 -6.18
C LEU A 13 9.51 -42.13 -6.16
N PHE A 14 8.72 -42.27 -5.10
CA PHE A 14 7.63 -41.34 -4.75
C PHE A 14 8.25 -40.03 -4.24
N LEU A 15 8.61 -39.12 -5.17
CA LEU A 15 8.99 -37.76 -4.82
C LEU A 15 7.71 -36.99 -4.49
N LEU A 16 7.29 -37.11 -3.23
CA LEU A 16 6.24 -36.29 -2.64
C LEU A 16 6.75 -34.84 -2.62
N ILE A 17 6.47 -34.09 -3.69
CA ILE A 17 6.57 -32.64 -3.70
C ILE A 17 5.48 -32.16 -2.75
N ALA A 18 5.84 -31.99 -1.48
CA ALA A 18 4.99 -31.30 -0.53
C ALA A 18 4.88 -29.85 -1.04
N PRO A 19 3.68 -29.35 -1.39
CA PRO A 19 3.53 -27.92 -1.53
C PRO A 19 3.88 -27.33 -0.17
N GLY A 20 4.98 -26.58 -0.11
CA GLY A 20 5.38 -25.89 1.10
C GLY A 20 4.26 -24.97 1.51
N VAL A 21 3.55 -25.33 2.58
CA VAL A 21 2.55 -24.46 3.18
C VAL A 21 3.32 -23.30 3.79
N PHE A 22 3.50 -22.25 3.01
CA PHE A 22 3.86 -20.92 3.51
C PHE A 22 2.67 -20.44 4.36
N ALA A 23 2.59 -20.97 5.57
CA ALA A 23 1.72 -20.45 6.60
C ALA A 23 2.22 -19.03 6.90
N ALA A 24 1.57 -18.05 6.29
CA ALA A 24 1.68 -16.67 6.73
C ALA A 24 1.33 -16.66 8.22
N GLU A 25 2.31 -16.32 9.05
CA GLU A 25 2.14 -16.28 10.50
C GLU A 25 1.17 -15.15 10.83
N VAL A 26 -0.12 -15.50 10.97
CA VAL A 26 -1.18 -14.54 11.26
C VAL A 26 -0.98 -14.03 12.68
N LEU A 27 -0.72 -12.73 12.82
CA LEU A 27 -0.52 -12.14 14.13
C LEU A 27 -1.87 -11.98 14.82
N THR A 28 -2.05 -12.66 15.96
CA THR A 28 -3.28 -12.63 16.76
C THR A 28 -3.09 -11.85 18.06
N ASN A 29 -4.19 -11.56 18.75
CA ASN A 29 -4.16 -10.94 20.07
C ASN A 29 -3.27 -11.72 21.06
N ASP A 30 -3.37 -13.06 21.10
CA ASP A 30 -2.53 -13.92 21.95
C ASP A 30 -1.03 -13.83 21.63
N ALA A 31 -0.68 -13.68 20.35
CA ALA A 31 0.71 -13.49 19.93
C ALA A 31 1.26 -12.13 20.40
N VAL A 32 0.46 -11.06 20.26
CA VAL A 32 0.80 -9.72 20.78
C VAL A 32 0.96 -9.74 22.31
N VAL A 33 0.03 -10.38 23.03
CA VAL A 33 0.12 -10.56 24.49
C VAL A 33 1.34 -11.39 24.90
N SER A 34 1.71 -12.40 24.11
CA SER A 34 2.92 -13.20 24.34
C SER A 34 4.21 -12.38 24.15
N MET A 35 4.23 -11.46 23.17
CA MET A 35 5.34 -10.53 22.98
C MET A 35 5.45 -9.50 24.12
N VAL A 36 4.32 -8.94 24.60
CA VAL A 36 4.31 -8.06 25.78
C VAL A 36 4.84 -8.80 27.02
N LYS A 37 4.35 -10.03 27.27
CA LYS A 37 4.81 -10.88 28.39
C LYS A 37 6.28 -11.33 28.24
N GLY A 38 6.77 -11.43 27.01
CA GLY A 38 8.18 -11.68 26.68
C GLY A 38 9.10 -10.48 26.89
N GLY A 39 8.56 -9.31 27.28
CA GLY A 39 9.35 -8.09 27.51
C GLY A 39 9.76 -7.35 26.24
N PHE A 40 9.12 -7.62 25.10
CA PHE A 40 9.34 -6.84 23.88
C PHE A 40 8.76 -5.43 24.04
N GLY A 41 9.57 -4.40 23.74
CA GLY A 41 9.11 -3.02 23.78
C GLY A 41 8.16 -2.68 22.62
N ASP A 42 7.22 -1.77 22.89
CA ASP A 42 6.13 -1.35 21.99
C ASP A 42 6.55 -1.13 20.53
N ALA A 43 7.72 -0.52 20.29
CA ALA A 43 8.22 -0.26 18.94
C ALA A 43 8.41 -1.56 18.11
N ILE A 44 8.96 -2.62 18.72
CA ILE A 44 9.16 -3.92 18.05
C ILE A 44 7.82 -4.60 17.79
N ILE A 45 6.88 -4.45 18.73
CA ILE A 45 5.52 -5.00 18.60
C ILE A 45 4.78 -4.30 17.45
N LEU A 46 4.86 -2.97 17.38
CA LEU A 46 4.29 -2.15 16.31
C LEU A 46 4.88 -2.50 14.93
N ASP A 47 6.18 -2.71 14.82
CA ASP A 47 6.79 -3.07 13.54
C ASP A 47 6.44 -4.50 13.10
N LYS A 48 6.32 -5.45 14.03
CA LYS A 48 5.77 -6.79 13.75
C LYS A 48 4.30 -6.71 13.30
N ILE A 49 3.49 -5.85 13.91
CA ILE A 49 2.08 -5.60 13.51
C ILE A 49 1.99 -5.02 12.09
N LYS A 50 2.83 -4.05 11.72
CA LYS A 50 2.85 -3.45 10.36
C LYS A 50 3.32 -4.41 9.27
N THR A 51 4.20 -5.36 9.60
CA THR A 51 4.86 -6.26 8.64
C THR A 51 4.19 -7.63 8.52
N SER A 52 3.35 -8.02 9.49
CA SER A 52 2.65 -9.30 9.50
C SER A 52 1.17 -9.12 9.14
N GLN A 53 0.55 -10.15 8.56
CA GLN A 53 -0.90 -10.14 8.38
C GLN A 53 -1.59 -10.35 9.73
N GLY A 54 -2.17 -9.29 10.29
CA GLY A 54 -2.90 -9.35 11.55
C GLY A 54 -4.33 -9.88 11.40
N GLN A 55 -4.79 -10.67 12.37
CA GLN A 55 -6.21 -10.84 12.68
C GLN A 55 -6.42 -10.56 14.16
N PHE A 56 -6.89 -9.34 14.45
CA PHE A 56 -7.06 -8.85 15.81
C PHE A 56 -8.54 -8.77 16.17
N ASP A 57 -8.91 -9.32 17.33
CA ASP A 57 -10.22 -9.07 17.92
C ASP A 57 -10.18 -7.70 18.60
N LEU A 58 -10.67 -6.69 17.87
CA LEU A 58 -10.80 -5.30 18.29
C LEU A 58 -12.22 -4.96 18.76
N SER A 59 -13.05 -5.97 19.08
CA SER A 59 -14.34 -5.76 19.72
C SER A 59 -14.16 -5.21 21.14
N THR A 60 -15.20 -4.60 21.72
CA THR A 60 -15.17 -4.09 23.11
C THR A 60 -14.60 -5.09 24.13
N PRO A 61 -15.01 -6.38 24.19
CA PRO A 61 -14.38 -7.35 25.09
C PRO A 61 -12.95 -7.74 24.68
N GLY A 62 -12.61 -7.72 23.40
CA GLY A 62 -11.24 -7.95 22.90
C GLY A 62 -10.27 -6.87 23.38
N LEU A 63 -10.67 -5.60 23.26
CA LEU A 63 -9.90 -4.43 23.71
C LEU A 63 -9.70 -4.42 25.24
N VAL A 64 -10.71 -4.82 26.01
CA VAL A 64 -10.58 -4.98 27.47
C VAL A 64 -9.52 -6.04 27.81
N ARG A 65 -9.58 -7.23 27.18
CA ARG A 65 -8.59 -8.31 27.39
C ARG A 65 -7.16 -7.91 27.02
N LEU A 66 -6.99 -7.13 25.95
CA LEU A 66 -5.69 -6.59 25.54
C LEU A 66 -5.12 -5.65 26.63
N LYS A 67 -5.94 -4.71 27.12
CA LYS A 67 -5.56 -3.79 28.20
C LYS A 67 -5.26 -4.51 29.53
N GLU A 68 -6.11 -5.48 29.91
CA GLU A 68 -5.88 -6.33 31.11
C GLU A 68 -4.60 -7.16 30.99
N SER A 69 -4.21 -7.55 29.77
CA SER A 69 -2.98 -8.29 29.50
C SER A 69 -1.71 -7.43 29.49
N GLY A 70 -1.83 -6.12 29.76
CA GLY A 70 -0.71 -5.18 29.79
C GLY A 70 -0.31 -4.62 28.42
N VAL A 71 -1.10 -4.85 27.36
CA VAL A 71 -0.85 -4.25 26.04
C VAL A 71 -1.10 -2.75 26.10
N SER A 72 -0.13 -1.94 25.66
CA SER A 72 -0.23 -0.49 25.72
C SER A 72 -1.26 0.07 24.72
N ASP A 73 -1.82 1.23 25.04
CA ASP A 73 -2.76 1.93 24.15
C ASP A 73 -2.11 2.28 22.79
N ALA A 74 -0.79 2.47 22.75
CA ALA A 74 -0.04 2.70 21.52
C ALA A 74 -0.02 1.45 20.62
N VAL A 75 0.23 0.27 21.20
CA VAL A 75 0.17 -1.01 20.47
C VAL A 75 -1.25 -1.30 19.98
N ILE A 76 -2.26 -1.09 20.82
CA ILE A 76 -3.69 -1.26 20.44
C ILE A 76 -4.04 -0.36 19.25
N LYS A 77 -3.62 0.91 19.28
CA LYS A 77 -3.80 1.84 18.14
C LYS A 77 -3.12 1.33 16.86
N GLY A 78 -1.92 0.77 16.96
CA GLY A 78 -1.24 0.13 15.83
C GLY A 78 -1.96 -1.11 15.29
N MET A 79 -2.58 -1.91 16.15
CA MET A 79 -3.42 -3.06 15.74
C MET A 79 -4.66 -2.59 14.98
N MET A 80 -5.27 -1.47 15.39
CA MET A 80 -6.38 -0.83 14.66
C MET A 80 -5.94 -0.30 13.30
N GLU A 81 -4.78 0.37 13.22
CA GLU A 81 -4.21 0.90 11.98
C GLU A 81 -3.83 -0.21 10.98
N ALA A 82 -3.34 -1.36 11.45
CA ALA A 82 -3.04 -2.52 10.61
C ALA A 82 -4.29 -3.35 10.25
N SER A 83 -5.39 -3.22 10.99
CA SER A 83 -6.69 -3.84 10.67
C SER A 83 -7.56 -2.98 9.78
N ALA A 84 -7.30 -1.67 9.70
CA ALA A 84 -7.82 -0.87 8.62
C ALA A 84 -7.30 -1.48 7.30
N PRO A 85 -8.15 -1.61 6.26
CA PRO A 85 -7.66 -2.02 4.96
C PRO A 85 -6.51 -1.08 4.58
N PRO A 86 -5.37 -1.58 4.05
CA PRO A 86 -4.24 -0.75 3.69
C PRO A 86 -4.74 0.40 2.82
N PRO A 87 -4.23 1.63 2.99
CA PRO A 87 -4.73 2.80 2.29
C PRO A 87 -4.84 2.44 0.81
N ALA A 88 -6.06 2.56 0.28
CA ALA A 88 -6.35 2.16 -1.08
C ALA A 88 -5.43 2.93 -2.05
N PRO A 89 -5.36 2.57 -3.35
CA PRO A 89 -4.43 3.20 -4.30
C PRO A 89 -4.46 4.73 -4.41
N VAL A 90 -5.42 5.42 -3.76
CA VAL A 90 -5.47 6.88 -3.54
C VAL A 90 -4.12 7.50 -3.15
N GLU A 91 -3.29 6.86 -2.32
CA GLU A 91 -2.02 7.47 -1.91
C GLU A 91 -0.97 7.47 -3.04
N LYS A 92 -0.91 6.39 -3.84
CA LYS A 92 -0.05 6.31 -5.03
C LYS A 92 -0.56 7.20 -6.17
N SER A 93 -1.88 7.29 -6.33
CA SER A 93 -2.51 8.19 -7.30
C SER A 93 -2.33 9.66 -6.92
N ALA A 94 -2.48 10.02 -5.64
CA ALA A 94 -2.24 11.39 -5.16
C ALA A 94 -0.78 11.83 -5.37
N GLN A 95 0.19 10.96 -5.06
CA GLN A 95 1.61 11.25 -5.31
C GLN A 95 1.94 11.39 -6.81
N ALA A 96 1.31 10.61 -7.68
CA ALA A 96 1.45 10.77 -9.13
C ALA A 96 0.86 12.12 -9.59
N VAL A 97 -0.37 12.42 -9.15
CA VAL A 97 -1.08 13.68 -9.38
C VAL A 97 -0.24 14.90 -8.98
N THR A 98 0.37 14.90 -7.78
CA THR A 98 1.23 16.00 -7.34
C THR A 98 2.46 16.15 -8.22
N ARG A 99 3.12 15.05 -8.59
CA ARG A 99 4.32 15.09 -9.46
C ARG A 99 4.01 15.64 -10.85
N GLU A 100 2.89 15.25 -11.44
CA GLU A 100 2.50 15.72 -12.78
C GLU A 100 2.12 17.21 -12.77
N THR A 101 1.33 17.66 -11.79
CA THR A 101 1.03 19.09 -11.61
C THR A 101 2.31 19.90 -11.36
N GLN A 102 3.23 19.37 -10.55
CA GLN A 102 4.50 20.04 -10.23
C GLN A 102 5.46 20.08 -11.44
N ALA A 103 5.43 19.07 -12.32
CA ALA A 103 6.15 19.10 -13.60
C ALA A 103 5.59 20.17 -14.56
N ALA A 104 4.26 20.31 -14.65
CA ALA A 104 3.62 21.36 -15.45
C ALA A 104 3.98 22.77 -14.93
N VAL A 105 3.96 22.98 -13.60
CA VAL A 105 4.43 24.23 -12.97
C VAL A 105 5.91 24.47 -13.24
N ALA A 106 6.76 23.44 -13.24
CA ALA A 106 8.18 23.58 -13.55
C ALA A 106 8.44 23.98 -15.02
N LEU A 107 7.62 23.53 -15.97
CA LEU A 107 7.68 23.97 -17.37
C LEU A 107 7.29 25.46 -17.50
N TYR A 108 6.25 25.88 -16.78
CA TYR A 108 5.83 27.28 -16.70
C TYR A 108 6.95 28.17 -16.13
N GLN A 109 7.57 27.77 -15.02
CA GLN A 109 8.72 28.49 -14.42
C GLN A 109 9.98 28.53 -15.31
N GLN A 110 10.13 27.60 -16.26
CA GLN A 110 11.19 27.61 -17.27
C GLN A 110 10.88 28.54 -18.46
N GLY A 111 9.76 29.27 -18.45
CA GLY A 111 9.30 30.08 -19.58
C GLY A 111 8.77 29.26 -20.77
N LYS A 112 8.62 27.93 -20.62
CA LYS A 112 8.10 27.03 -21.65
C LYS A 112 6.57 27.05 -21.65
N VAL A 113 5.97 28.23 -21.79
CA VAL A 113 4.51 28.46 -21.65
C VAL A 113 3.65 27.53 -22.51
N VAL A 114 4.06 27.21 -23.74
CA VAL A 114 3.31 26.30 -24.64
C VAL A 114 3.35 24.83 -24.15
N GLU A 115 4.50 24.35 -23.66
CA GLU A 115 4.61 23.01 -23.09
C GLU A 115 3.85 22.91 -21.76
N ALA A 116 3.86 23.98 -20.97
CA ALA A 116 3.12 24.09 -19.72
C ALA A 116 1.60 24.10 -19.94
N GLU A 117 1.10 24.88 -20.90
CA GLU A 117 -0.32 24.94 -21.25
C GLU A 117 -0.84 23.55 -21.67
N ALA A 118 -0.12 22.85 -22.55
CA ALA A 118 -0.47 21.50 -22.98
C ALA A 118 -0.44 20.49 -21.81
N ALA A 119 0.51 20.63 -20.88
CA ALA A 119 0.56 19.80 -19.67
C ALA A 119 -0.63 20.08 -18.73
N PHE A 120 -0.97 21.35 -18.47
CA PHE A 120 -2.14 21.70 -17.66
C PHE A 120 -3.47 21.30 -18.32
N ASP A 121 -3.59 21.38 -19.65
CA ASP A 121 -4.77 20.93 -20.38
C ASP A 121 -5.00 19.42 -20.24
N LYS A 122 -3.95 18.61 -20.42
CA LYS A 122 -3.98 17.17 -20.16
C LYS A 122 -4.43 16.86 -18.73
N LEU A 123 -3.87 17.57 -17.75
CA LEU A 123 -4.22 17.35 -16.34
C LEU A 123 -5.66 17.76 -16.01
N LEU A 124 -6.19 18.80 -16.65
CA LEU A 124 -7.61 19.19 -16.54
C LEU A 124 -8.56 18.22 -17.24
N ALA A 125 -8.15 17.60 -18.35
CA ALA A 125 -8.92 16.54 -18.99
C ALA A 125 -9.02 15.28 -18.12
N GLU A 126 -7.96 14.97 -17.37
CA GLU A 126 -7.94 13.87 -16.39
C GLU A 126 -8.63 14.23 -15.06
N ARG A 127 -8.61 15.53 -14.67
CA ARG A 127 -9.14 16.05 -13.40
C ARG A 127 -9.95 17.35 -13.59
N PRO A 128 -11.15 17.29 -14.19
CA PRO A 128 -11.96 18.50 -14.44
C PRO A 128 -12.52 19.18 -13.17
N GLY A 129 -12.51 18.47 -12.03
CA GLY A 129 -12.92 18.99 -10.72
C GLY A 129 -11.81 19.67 -9.92
N ASP A 130 -10.58 19.71 -10.44
CA ASP A 130 -9.41 20.29 -9.75
C ASP A 130 -9.34 21.80 -10.01
N ASP A 131 -9.70 22.60 -9.01
CA ASP A 131 -9.76 24.06 -9.14
C ASP A 131 -8.37 24.71 -9.15
N ASP A 132 -7.37 24.11 -8.49
CA ASP A 132 -5.99 24.58 -8.53
C ASP A 132 -5.42 24.48 -9.95
N LEU A 133 -5.68 23.39 -10.67
CA LEU A 133 -5.31 23.25 -12.08
C LEU A 133 -5.94 24.31 -12.98
N LYS A 134 -7.19 24.74 -12.71
CA LYS A 134 -7.86 25.80 -13.48
C LYS A 134 -7.17 27.14 -13.25
N ILE A 135 -6.83 27.45 -12.00
CA ILE A 135 -6.07 28.63 -11.62
C ILE A 135 -4.71 28.64 -12.35
N TRP A 136 -3.94 27.54 -12.26
CA TRP A 136 -2.64 27.43 -12.93
C TRP A 136 -2.73 27.56 -14.46
N LYS A 137 -3.72 26.94 -15.11
CA LYS A 137 -3.93 27.13 -16.57
C LYS A 137 -4.24 28.60 -16.90
N SER A 138 -5.13 29.24 -16.14
CA SER A 138 -5.48 30.66 -16.40
C SER A 138 -4.28 31.59 -16.24
N LEU A 139 -3.38 31.31 -15.28
CA LEU A 139 -2.15 32.06 -15.05
C LEU A 139 -1.16 31.87 -16.21
N ALA A 140 -0.98 30.62 -16.67
CA ALA A 140 -0.12 30.31 -17.81
C ALA A 140 -0.61 30.98 -19.11
N MET A 141 -1.92 30.98 -19.38
CA MET A 141 -2.52 31.67 -20.52
C MET A 141 -2.32 33.19 -20.46
N LEU A 142 -2.43 33.81 -19.28
CA LEU A 142 -2.22 35.25 -19.11
C LEU A 142 -0.76 35.65 -19.38
N GLU A 143 0.21 34.82 -19.00
CA GLU A 143 1.62 35.07 -19.30
C GLU A 143 1.96 34.81 -20.76
N GLN A 144 1.41 33.75 -21.36
CA GLN A 144 1.54 33.48 -22.80
C GLN A 144 1.03 34.65 -23.64
N ALA A 145 -0.13 35.23 -23.28
CA ALA A 145 -0.67 36.44 -23.91
C ALA A 145 0.14 37.72 -23.67
N ARG A 146 1.09 37.70 -22.73
CA ARG A 146 2.06 38.78 -22.47
C ARG A 146 3.40 38.56 -23.18
N ALA A 147 3.67 37.33 -23.62
CA ALA A 147 4.88 36.92 -24.32
C ALA A 147 4.72 36.90 -25.86
N MET A 148 3.50 37.14 -26.37
CA MET A 148 3.17 37.39 -27.77
C MET A 148 3.03 38.90 -28.06
#